data_AF-A0A1J9SCZ9-F1
#
_entry.id   AF-A0A1J9SCZ9-F1
#
_cell.length_a   1.000
_cell.length_b   1.000
_cell.length_c   1.000
_cell.angle_alpha   90.00
_cell.angle_beta   90.00
_cell.angle_gamma   90.00
#
_symmetry.space_group_name_H-M   'P 1'
#
loop_
_entity.id
_entity.type
_entity.pdbx_description
1 polymer ?
#
loop_
_entity_poly.entity_id
_entity_poly.type
_entity_poly.pdbx_seq_one_letter_code
_entity_poly.pdbx_strand_id
1 'polypeptide(L)'
;MARRSSTLLLAFALLAAIYFFAASPAGPLLHRRTFKACALDPELSYRADRAKVPTITRKQTLRHLFGLPNLLDSSNHCYNATTRLAPYGFDPDNKYTDGNSVWLGRDWSKEQHECAASNGLLPGGRGSQPRKRFHLPDHKPNGHLTVQTPDQDYRKSAPRTAVVMRTTEGFNWAGDIIAYIRSLIVELSLESGGVYELFILVQVKDLKQRIFLDPEAYDRVIRKHVPEEFRGMAYLWNENLLKEWYPEVPNHSYIHQAYQALQLFATNIAPDFDYFWQFEMDWRATTPHLKAFERMASWAKEQPRLYLTNMNSAWYLPGLQGSWQDLWTLMNDTLWNNKRADEVREHGKNWGVGEEADLITLAPIVDVRTTNFWLFRGMVHNDPLQIKKKKLPHFAAPVAMTRTSKKLLSAVHTLQQQYGFWMASEATMETMAFHHGFKAVHVQHPVFFNGTEDDQMIDWLFNSGGPENLGGGPDSQYNWEGAAHRTLEKLTWWWPREGYDHASQHVWSNFLKKGTCLPPGMFHPFKWEKFKSPK
;
A
#
# COMPACT_ATOMS: atom_id res chain seq x y z
N MET A 1 -39.70 52.33 15.45
CA MET A 1 -39.29 51.36 14.42
C MET A 1 -37.76 51.36 14.35
N ALA A 2 -37.07 50.75 15.32
CA ALA A 2 -36.76 49.31 15.46
C ALA A 2 -35.63 48.89 14.49
N ARG A 3 -34.36 48.90 14.92
CA ARG A 3 -33.67 47.81 15.67
C ARG A 3 -33.92 46.41 15.08
N ARG A 4 -33.46 46.13 13.85
CA ARG A 4 -33.25 44.79 13.30
C ARG A 4 -32.19 44.84 12.19
N SER A 5 -30.89 44.88 12.54
CA SER A 5 -29.84 44.65 11.52
C SER A 5 -28.50 44.16 12.07
N SER A 6 -28.26 44.21 13.39
CA SER A 6 -26.97 43.77 13.96
C SER A 6 -26.94 42.30 14.39
N THR A 7 -28.09 41.65 14.59
CA THR A 7 -28.16 40.26 15.08
C THR A 7 -27.99 39.21 13.97
N LEU A 8 -28.27 39.54 12.71
CA LEU A 8 -28.10 38.62 11.58
C LEU A 8 -26.64 38.53 11.07
N LEU A 9 -25.89 39.63 11.16
CA LEU A 9 -24.46 39.66 10.80
C LEU A 9 -23.58 38.93 11.83
N LEU A 10 -23.92 39.02 13.13
CA LEU A 10 -23.24 38.23 14.16
C LEU A 10 -23.61 36.73 14.10
N ALA A 11 -24.85 36.38 13.72
CA ALA A 11 -25.25 34.98 13.55
C ALA A 11 -24.56 34.33 12.34
N PHE A 12 -24.36 35.05 11.23
CA PHE A 12 -23.60 34.54 10.08
C PHE A 12 -22.10 34.43 10.37
N ALA A 13 -21.51 35.37 11.12
CA ALA A 13 -20.11 35.29 11.52
C ALA A 13 -19.84 34.17 12.55
N LEU A 14 -20.77 33.90 13.48
CA LEU A 14 -20.65 32.76 14.41
C LEU A 14 -20.92 31.40 13.73
N LEU A 15 -21.87 31.31 12.79
CA LEU A 15 -22.10 30.07 12.04
C LEU A 15 -20.95 29.76 11.06
N ALA A 16 -20.33 30.78 10.47
CA ALA A 16 -19.10 30.62 9.70
C ALA A 16 -17.93 30.21 10.61
N ALA A 17 -17.76 30.81 11.80
CA ALA A 17 -16.70 30.42 12.72
C ALA A 17 -16.86 28.98 13.27
N ILE A 18 -18.10 28.48 13.42
CA ILE A 18 -18.38 27.10 13.83
C ILE A 18 -18.14 26.11 12.67
N TYR A 19 -18.34 26.52 11.41
CA TYR A 19 -17.99 25.70 10.23
C TYR A 19 -16.49 25.72 9.89
N PHE A 20 -15.78 26.81 10.17
CA PHE A 20 -14.35 26.95 9.89
C PHE A 20 -13.43 26.27 10.92
N PHE A 21 -13.94 25.84 12.07
CA PHE A 21 -13.16 25.14 13.11
C PHE A 21 -13.45 23.63 13.26
N ALA A 22 -14.31 23.05 12.41
CA ALA A 22 -14.65 21.61 12.46
C ALA A 22 -13.82 20.73 11.49
N ALA A 23 -12.65 21.19 11.06
CA ALA A 23 -11.69 20.39 10.28
C ALA A 23 -10.32 20.37 10.98
N SER A 24 -10.31 19.99 12.27
CA SER A 24 -9.12 19.37 12.86
C SER A 24 -9.23 17.86 12.67
N PRO A 25 -8.19 17.16 12.15
CA PRO A 25 -8.16 15.71 12.09
C PRO A 25 -7.83 15.17 13.49
N ALA A 26 -8.76 15.34 14.41
CA ALA A 26 -8.72 14.83 15.77
C ALA A 26 -10.14 14.47 16.22
N GLY A 27 -10.91 13.82 15.35
CA GLY A 27 -12.10 13.09 15.75
C GLY A 27 -11.69 11.76 16.41
N PRO A 28 -12.28 11.36 17.54
CA PRO A 28 -11.94 10.12 18.20
C PRO A 28 -12.29 8.94 17.29
N LEU A 29 -11.31 8.07 17.05
CA LEU A 29 -11.44 6.81 16.32
C LEU A 29 -12.73 6.09 16.76
N LEU A 30 -13.71 5.99 15.86
CA LEU A 30 -14.97 5.28 16.07
C LEU A 30 -14.70 3.83 16.49
N HIS A 31 -15.24 3.47 17.67
CA HIS A 31 -15.43 2.14 18.25
C HIS A 31 -15.02 0.91 17.39
N ARG A 32 -13.71 0.67 17.26
CA ARG A 32 -13.20 -0.71 17.23
C ARG A 32 -13.13 -1.17 18.69
N ARG A 33 -13.36 -2.47 18.95
CA ARG A 33 -12.85 -3.09 20.18
C ARG A 33 -11.39 -2.66 20.29
N THR A 34 -11.02 -1.93 21.33
CA THR A 34 -9.62 -1.56 21.56
C THR A 34 -8.90 -2.86 21.92
N PHE A 35 -8.27 -3.48 20.92
CA PHE A 35 -7.39 -4.62 21.15
C PHE A 35 -6.26 -4.14 22.06
N LYS A 36 -5.89 -5.00 23.01
CA LYS A 36 -4.78 -4.65 23.89
C LYS A 36 -3.52 -4.83 23.08
N ALA A 37 -2.70 -3.77 23.03
CA ALA A 37 -1.33 -3.88 22.58
C ALA A 37 -0.69 -5.07 23.32
N CYS A 38 0.01 -5.91 22.56
CA CYS A 38 0.61 -7.10 23.12
C CYS A 38 1.80 -6.73 23.99
N ALA A 39 2.03 -7.53 25.04
CA ALA A 39 3.09 -7.26 25.98
C ALA A 39 4.44 -7.29 25.25
N LEU A 40 5.07 -6.12 25.15
CA LEU A 40 6.45 -5.99 24.73
C LEU A 40 7.35 -6.18 25.95
N ASP A 41 8.55 -6.68 25.70
CA ASP A 41 9.64 -6.53 26.66
C ASP A 41 9.75 -5.04 27.08
N PRO A 42 9.92 -4.69 28.37
CA PRO A 42 9.88 -3.29 28.82
C PRO A 42 10.89 -2.39 28.10
N GLU A 43 12.09 -2.89 27.79
CA GLU A 43 13.09 -2.15 27.04
C GLU A 43 12.65 -1.97 25.58
N LEU A 44 12.11 -3.00 24.95
CA LEU A 44 11.55 -2.89 23.60
C LEU A 44 10.37 -1.90 23.54
N SER A 45 9.47 -1.92 24.52
CA SER A 45 8.35 -0.98 24.61
C SER A 45 8.84 0.46 24.70
N TYR A 46 9.79 0.72 25.59
CA TYR A 46 10.39 2.04 25.76
C TYR A 46 11.09 2.53 24.49
N ARG A 47 11.85 1.64 23.83
CA ARG A 47 12.50 1.92 22.53
C ARG A 47 11.47 2.28 21.45
N ALA A 48 10.41 1.49 21.32
CA ALA A 48 9.36 1.71 20.32
C ALA A 48 8.64 3.06 20.55
N ASP A 49 8.28 3.39 21.79
CA ASP A 49 7.64 4.66 22.12
C ASP A 49 8.50 5.87 21.75
N ARG A 50 9.81 5.81 22.02
CA ARG A 50 10.75 6.85 21.60
C ARG A 50 10.88 6.96 20.08
N ALA A 51 10.79 5.85 19.36
CA ALA A 51 10.90 5.84 17.89
C ALA A 51 9.77 6.59 17.19
N LYS A 52 8.62 6.73 17.86
CA LYS A 52 7.42 7.36 17.34
C LYS A 52 7.32 8.85 17.67
N VAL A 53 8.25 9.41 18.46
CA VAL A 53 8.26 10.83 18.82
C VAL A 53 8.83 11.66 17.66
N PRO A 54 8.02 12.54 17.05
CA PRO A 54 8.50 13.39 15.97
C PRO A 54 9.29 14.58 16.51
N THR A 55 10.19 15.11 15.68
CA THR A 55 10.73 16.46 15.85
C THR A 55 9.76 17.45 15.22
N ILE A 56 9.42 18.53 15.92
CA ILE A 56 8.55 19.58 15.38
C ILE A 56 9.41 20.64 14.69
N THR A 57 9.20 20.83 13.39
CA THR A 57 9.88 21.84 12.59
C THR A 57 8.97 22.39 11.49
N ARG A 58 9.06 23.71 11.27
CA ARG A 58 8.45 24.38 10.11
C ARG A 58 9.42 24.51 8.94
N LYS A 59 10.69 24.11 9.13
CA LYS A 59 11.76 24.21 8.13
C LYS A 59 11.98 22.83 7.49
N GLN A 60 10.98 22.37 6.74
CA GLN A 60 11.12 21.16 5.92
C GLN A 60 12.02 21.47 4.73
N THR A 61 12.96 20.57 4.44
CA THR A 61 13.91 20.73 3.32
C THR A 61 13.37 20.16 2.01
N LEU A 62 12.37 19.29 2.08
CA LEU A 62 11.72 18.71 0.91
C LEU A 62 10.47 19.50 0.54
N ARG A 63 10.36 19.87 -0.74
CA ARG A 63 9.16 20.51 -1.30
C ARG A 63 8.06 19.46 -1.39
N HIS A 64 6.98 19.65 -0.64
CA HIS A 64 5.74 18.90 -0.83
C HIS A 64 5.11 19.29 -2.16
N LEU A 65 4.83 18.31 -3.02
CA LEU A 65 4.27 18.55 -4.35
C LEU A 65 2.86 17.97 -4.48
N PHE A 66 2.72 16.67 -4.30
CA PHE A 66 1.43 15.98 -4.44
C PHE A 66 0.88 15.48 -3.11
N GLY A 67 -0.43 15.28 -3.09
CA GLY A 67 -1.15 14.63 -2.01
C GLY A 67 -1.49 15.56 -0.85
N LEU A 68 -1.96 14.95 0.23
CA LEU A 68 -2.42 15.65 1.42
C LEU A 68 -1.28 15.74 2.44
N PRO A 69 -0.80 16.96 2.79
CA PRO A 69 0.40 17.13 3.60
C PRO A 69 0.26 16.59 5.03
N ASN A 70 -0.98 16.45 5.52
CA ASN A 70 -1.28 15.98 6.87
C ASN A 70 -1.82 14.53 6.93
N LEU A 71 -1.86 13.82 5.79
CA LEU A 71 -2.52 12.52 5.72
C LEU A 71 -1.84 11.48 6.62
N LEU A 72 -0.51 11.35 6.51
CA LEU A 72 0.23 10.34 7.28
C LEU A 72 0.52 10.84 8.70
N ASP A 73 0.93 12.09 8.83
CA ASP A 73 1.13 12.81 10.09
C ASP A 73 1.12 14.32 9.83
N SER A 74 1.14 15.15 10.87
CA SER A 74 1.29 16.60 10.79
C SER A 74 2.46 17.00 9.90
N SER A 75 2.23 17.94 8.98
CA SER A 75 3.24 18.49 8.07
C SER A 75 4.39 19.21 8.77
N ASN A 76 4.20 19.57 10.05
CA ASN A 76 5.23 20.17 10.90
C ASN A 76 6.08 19.13 11.63
N HIS A 77 5.80 17.83 11.48
CA HIS A 77 6.63 16.78 12.05
C HIS A 77 7.78 16.43 11.10
N CYS A 78 8.88 15.93 11.66
CA CYS A 78 9.90 15.21 10.91
C CYS A 78 10.51 14.11 11.78
N TYR A 79 11.10 13.12 11.13
CA TYR A 79 11.72 11.96 11.77
C TYR A 79 13.19 11.89 11.38
N ASN A 80 14.05 11.46 12.30
CA ASN A 80 15.48 11.26 12.10
C ASN A 80 15.78 9.76 12.18
N ALA A 81 16.68 9.23 11.35
CA ALA A 81 17.03 7.80 11.39
C ALA A 81 17.54 7.34 12.77
N THR A 82 18.30 8.20 13.48
CA THR A 82 18.86 7.86 14.80
C THR A 82 17.82 7.77 15.90
N THR A 83 16.68 8.45 15.74
CA THR A 83 15.57 8.32 16.69
C THR A 83 14.52 7.33 16.19
N ARG A 84 14.29 7.26 14.88
CA ARG A 84 13.22 6.46 14.26
C ARG A 84 13.56 4.99 14.07
N LEU A 85 14.80 4.67 13.70
CA LEU A 85 15.25 3.32 13.35
C LEU A 85 16.27 2.74 14.34
N ALA A 86 17.08 3.57 14.99
CA ALA A 86 18.04 3.07 15.98
C ALA A 86 17.37 2.29 17.13
N PRO A 87 16.17 2.68 17.63
CA PRO A 87 15.47 1.87 18.64
C PRO A 87 15.11 0.45 18.16
N TYR A 88 15.11 0.21 16.85
CA TYR A 88 14.89 -1.10 16.23
C TYR A 88 16.19 -1.80 15.79
N GLY A 89 17.36 -1.27 16.20
CA GLY A 89 18.67 -1.84 15.93
C GLY A 89 19.36 -1.34 14.67
N PHE A 90 18.97 -0.17 14.14
CA PHE A 90 19.75 0.50 13.10
C PHE A 90 20.98 1.20 13.70
N ASP A 91 22.17 0.69 13.38
CA ASP A 91 23.43 1.26 13.82
C ASP A 91 24.41 1.42 12.64
N PRO A 92 24.37 2.56 11.93
CA PRO A 92 25.21 2.77 10.76
C PRO A 92 26.69 2.96 11.10
N ASP A 93 27.02 3.32 12.34
CA ASP A 93 28.37 3.64 12.76
C ASP A 93 29.00 2.54 13.64
N ASN A 94 28.33 1.40 13.83
CA ASN A 94 28.69 0.35 14.79
C ASN A 94 29.03 0.90 16.19
N LYS A 95 28.33 1.97 16.60
CA LYS A 95 28.54 2.65 17.89
C LYS A 95 27.80 1.96 19.03
N TYR A 96 26.72 1.26 18.71
CA TYR A 96 25.89 0.54 19.65
C TYR A 96 26.35 -0.91 19.72
N THR A 97 27.21 -1.19 20.69
CA THR A 97 27.49 -2.57 21.12
C THR A 97 26.34 -3.01 22.01
N ASP A 98 25.22 -3.39 21.40
CA ASP A 98 24.06 -3.96 22.09
C ASP A 98 24.46 -5.33 22.67
N GLY A 99 25.22 -5.28 23.77
CA GLY A 99 26.03 -6.35 24.36
C GLY A 99 25.26 -7.55 24.91
N ASN A 100 23.97 -7.68 24.58
CA ASN A 100 23.10 -8.85 24.61
C ASN A 100 21.75 -8.43 24.02
N SER A 101 21.79 -8.00 22.75
CA SER A 101 20.69 -7.46 21.94
C SER A 101 19.32 -8.10 22.24
N VAL A 102 18.31 -7.27 22.54
CA VAL A 102 16.89 -7.67 22.74
C VAL A 102 16.29 -8.41 21.55
N TRP A 103 17.00 -8.48 20.43
CA TRP A 103 16.62 -9.16 19.19
C TRP A 103 17.09 -10.61 19.12
N LEU A 104 18.10 -10.99 19.91
CA LEU A 104 18.72 -12.31 19.81
C LEU A 104 17.73 -13.42 20.19
N GLY A 105 17.58 -14.43 19.31
CA GLY A 105 16.70 -15.57 19.55
C GLY A 105 15.20 -15.26 19.46
N ARG A 106 14.81 -14.06 19.01
CA ARG A 106 13.39 -13.76 18.76
C ARG A 106 12.87 -14.55 17.57
N ASP A 107 11.66 -15.08 17.75
CA ASP A 107 10.86 -15.65 16.68
C ASP A 107 9.67 -14.73 16.43
N TRP A 108 9.83 -13.82 15.47
CA TRP A 108 8.78 -12.85 15.14
C TRP A 108 7.52 -13.50 14.62
N SER A 109 7.59 -14.69 14.03
CA SER A 109 6.38 -15.41 13.59
C SER A 109 5.56 -15.82 14.80
N LYS A 110 6.21 -16.44 15.78
CA LYS A 110 5.59 -16.86 17.03
C LYS A 110 5.03 -15.68 17.83
N GLU A 111 5.80 -14.61 18.03
CA GLU A 111 5.37 -13.46 18.83
C GLU A 111 4.13 -12.76 18.24
N GLN A 112 4.10 -12.55 16.93
CA GLN A 112 2.93 -11.97 16.25
C GLN A 112 1.71 -12.89 16.35
N HIS A 113 1.92 -14.19 16.20
CA HIS A 113 0.86 -15.18 16.27
C HIS A 113 0.25 -15.28 17.67
N GLU A 114 1.08 -15.35 18.70
CA GLU A 114 0.65 -15.35 20.11
C GLU A 114 -0.06 -14.06 20.48
N CYS A 115 0.39 -12.92 19.95
CA CYS A 115 -0.26 -11.64 20.09
C CYS A 115 -1.70 -11.67 19.56
N ALA A 116 -1.90 -12.12 18.31
CA ALA A 116 -3.23 -12.27 17.72
C ALA A 116 -4.10 -13.30 18.46
N ALA A 117 -3.51 -14.43 18.89
CA ALA A 117 -4.18 -15.46 19.66
C ALA A 117 -4.70 -14.94 21.00
N SER A 118 -3.88 -14.16 21.71
CA SER A 118 -4.21 -13.58 23.02
C SER A 118 -5.37 -12.58 22.95
N ASN A 119 -5.51 -11.90 21.81
CA ASN A 119 -6.60 -10.97 21.51
C ASN A 119 -7.83 -11.67 20.88
N GLY A 120 -7.82 -13.00 20.75
CA GLY A 120 -8.94 -13.78 20.23
C GLY A 120 -9.21 -13.55 18.73
N LEU A 121 -8.18 -13.17 17.97
CA LEU A 121 -8.28 -12.89 16.54
C LEU A 121 -8.12 -14.13 15.66
N LEU A 122 -7.58 -15.22 16.19
CA LEU A 122 -7.36 -16.45 15.44
C LEU A 122 -8.58 -17.37 15.48
N PRO A 123 -8.97 -17.97 14.34
CA PRO A 123 -10.05 -18.96 14.31
C PRO A 123 -9.67 -20.20 15.13
N GLY A 124 -10.60 -20.69 15.96
CA GLY A 124 -10.45 -21.96 16.69
C GLY A 124 -10.02 -21.88 18.16
N GLY A 125 -9.67 -20.70 18.70
CA GLY A 125 -9.22 -20.57 20.10
C GLY A 125 -7.81 -21.16 20.33
N ARG A 126 -7.16 -20.73 21.42
CA ARG A 126 -5.72 -20.96 21.76
C ARG A 126 -5.12 -22.24 21.17
N GLY A 127 -4.29 -22.06 20.13
CA GLY A 127 -3.49 -23.12 19.51
C GLY A 127 -3.90 -23.44 18.08
N SER A 128 -3.78 -22.48 17.15
CA SER A 128 -3.80 -22.84 15.72
C SER A 128 -2.46 -23.47 15.34
N GLN A 129 -2.55 -24.56 14.57
CA GLN A 129 -1.41 -25.20 13.93
C GLN A 129 -0.55 -24.18 13.18
N PRO A 130 0.78 -24.39 13.07
CA PRO A 130 1.64 -23.56 12.23
C PRO A 130 1.04 -23.43 10.83
N ARG A 131 1.11 -22.22 10.24
CA ARG A 131 0.63 -21.98 8.88
C ARG A 131 1.35 -22.91 7.92
N LYS A 132 0.60 -23.48 6.97
CA LYS A 132 1.16 -24.36 5.94
C LYS A 132 2.11 -23.58 5.02
N ARG A 133 3.13 -24.26 4.51
CA ARG A 133 3.98 -23.74 3.42
C ARG A 133 3.21 -23.78 2.09
N PHE A 134 3.68 -23.03 1.09
CA PHE A 134 3.21 -23.26 -0.27
C PHE A 134 3.47 -24.71 -0.69
N HIS A 135 2.52 -25.28 -1.41
CA HIS A 135 2.62 -26.62 -1.97
C HIS A 135 2.07 -26.63 -3.39
N LEU A 136 2.51 -27.60 -4.18
CA LEU A 136 1.91 -27.89 -5.48
C LEU A 136 0.45 -28.32 -5.27
N PRO A 137 -0.45 -28.04 -6.22
CA PRO A 137 -1.86 -28.42 -6.08
C PRO A 137 -1.99 -29.96 -6.02
N ASP A 138 -2.78 -30.47 -5.07
CA ASP A 138 -2.95 -31.92 -4.85
C ASP A 138 -3.63 -32.62 -6.05
N HIS A 139 -4.47 -31.87 -6.75
CA HIS A 139 -5.16 -32.29 -7.97
C HIS A 139 -5.00 -31.19 -9.01
N LYS A 140 -5.07 -31.54 -10.31
CA LYS A 140 -5.19 -30.50 -11.34
C LYS A 140 -6.38 -29.60 -10.96
N PRO A 141 -6.21 -28.28 -10.93
CA PRO A 141 -7.31 -27.38 -10.61
C PRO A 141 -8.44 -27.63 -11.61
N ASN A 142 -9.49 -28.32 -11.17
CA ASN A 142 -10.70 -28.42 -11.96
C ASN A 142 -11.20 -26.97 -12.11
N GLY A 143 -11.52 -26.55 -13.34
CA GLY A 143 -12.01 -25.19 -13.66
C GLY A 143 -13.31 -24.78 -12.95
N HIS A 144 -13.73 -25.53 -11.93
CA HIS A 144 -14.83 -25.25 -11.03
C HIS A 144 -14.33 -25.22 -9.59
N LEU A 145 -13.64 -24.15 -9.21
CA LEU A 145 -13.72 -23.70 -7.82
C LEU A 145 -15.11 -23.10 -7.64
N THR A 146 -15.97 -23.80 -6.91
CA THR A 146 -17.12 -23.17 -6.26
C THR A 146 -16.59 -21.98 -5.49
N VAL A 147 -17.01 -20.78 -5.87
CA VAL A 147 -16.96 -19.62 -4.98
C VAL A 147 -17.47 -20.15 -3.65
N GLN A 148 -16.60 -20.24 -2.65
CA GLN A 148 -17.07 -20.54 -1.30
C GLN A 148 -18.04 -19.40 -1.00
N THR A 149 -19.34 -19.72 -1.02
CA THR A 149 -20.35 -18.88 -0.40
C THR A 149 -19.80 -18.53 0.97
N PRO A 150 -19.78 -17.24 1.37
CA PRO A 150 -19.26 -16.87 2.66
C PRO A 150 -19.96 -17.74 3.70
N ASP A 151 -19.19 -18.61 4.33
CA ASP A 151 -19.73 -19.50 5.35
C ASP A 151 -20.39 -18.60 6.37
N GLN A 152 -21.69 -18.79 6.61
CA GLN A 152 -22.51 -17.90 7.44
C GLN A 152 -22.14 -17.95 8.93
N ASP A 153 -21.03 -18.60 9.28
CA ASP A 153 -20.57 -18.79 10.66
C ASP A 153 -19.41 -17.84 11.01
N TYR A 154 -19.59 -16.55 10.77
CA TYR A 154 -18.66 -15.53 11.27
C TYR A 154 -19.05 -15.15 12.70
N ARG A 155 -18.41 -15.80 13.68
CA ARG A 155 -18.12 -15.11 14.95
C ARG A 155 -17.46 -13.78 14.58
N LYS A 156 -18.10 -12.66 14.94
CA LYS A 156 -17.69 -11.25 14.74
C LYS A 156 -16.27 -10.97 15.29
N SER A 157 -15.21 -11.49 14.67
CA SER A 157 -13.86 -10.99 14.90
C SER A 157 -13.67 -9.69 14.11
N ALA A 158 -12.79 -8.81 14.58
CA ALA A 158 -12.46 -7.61 13.82
C ALA A 158 -11.66 -8.00 12.57
N PRO A 159 -11.82 -7.25 11.46
CA PRO A 159 -11.10 -7.58 10.24
C PRO A 159 -9.59 -7.44 10.44
N ARG A 160 -8.84 -8.42 9.92
CA ARG A 160 -7.38 -8.47 10.01
C ARG A 160 -6.72 -8.12 8.68
N THR A 161 -5.51 -7.57 8.75
CA THR A 161 -4.72 -7.18 7.58
C THR A 161 -3.35 -7.83 7.58
N ALA A 162 -3.04 -8.62 6.56
CA ALA A 162 -1.68 -9.13 6.35
C ALA A 162 -0.84 -8.04 5.67
N VAL A 163 0.40 -7.85 6.11
CA VAL A 163 1.38 -6.99 5.44
C VAL A 163 2.48 -7.88 4.87
N VAL A 164 2.61 -7.87 3.55
CA VAL A 164 3.41 -8.86 2.82
C VAL A 164 4.56 -8.16 2.12
N MET A 165 5.77 -8.39 2.63
CA MET A 165 7.01 -7.91 2.03
C MET A 165 7.50 -8.92 0.99
N ARG A 166 7.71 -8.48 -0.26
CA ARG A 166 8.14 -9.38 -1.33
C ARG A 166 9.59 -9.18 -1.68
N THR A 167 10.31 -10.29 -1.71
CA THR A 167 11.74 -10.31 -1.98
C THR A 167 12.14 -11.50 -2.85
N THR A 168 13.43 -11.63 -3.14
CA THR A 168 13.99 -12.76 -3.89
C THR A 168 15.16 -13.37 -3.11
N GLU A 169 15.55 -14.60 -3.43
CA GLU A 169 16.70 -15.27 -2.79
C GLU A 169 18.02 -14.47 -2.91
N GLY A 170 18.15 -13.58 -3.90
CA GLY A 170 19.34 -12.73 -4.07
C GLY A 170 19.32 -11.42 -3.27
N PHE A 171 18.30 -11.18 -2.44
CA PHE A 171 18.15 -9.92 -1.73
C PHE A 171 19.21 -9.69 -0.65
N ASN A 172 19.71 -8.46 -0.55
CA ASN A 172 20.71 -8.09 0.44
C ASN A 172 20.04 -7.54 1.71
N TRP A 173 20.19 -8.26 2.81
CA TRP A 173 19.64 -7.89 4.12
C TRP A 173 20.49 -6.87 4.90
N ALA A 174 21.52 -6.28 4.28
CA ALA A 174 22.36 -5.26 4.90
C ALA A 174 21.69 -3.87 4.97
N GLY A 175 22.28 -2.97 5.76
CA GLY A 175 21.82 -1.60 5.91
C GLY A 175 20.66 -1.47 6.89
N ASP A 176 19.62 -0.74 6.51
CA ASP A 176 18.51 -0.38 7.39
C ASP A 176 17.37 -1.41 7.43
N ILE A 177 17.34 -2.36 6.49
CA ILE A 177 16.17 -3.20 6.25
C ILE A 177 15.79 -4.11 7.43
N ILE A 178 16.76 -4.63 8.18
CA ILE A 178 16.49 -5.43 9.39
C ILE A 178 15.73 -4.59 10.42
N ALA A 179 16.25 -3.40 10.74
CA ALA A 179 15.62 -2.48 11.69
C ALA A 179 14.27 -1.97 11.17
N TYR A 180 14.15 -1.75 9.86
CA TYR A 180 12.90 -1.35 9.24
C TYR A 180 11.82 -2.44 9.37
N ILE A 181 12.15 -3.71 9.13
CA ILE A 181 11.21 -4.84 9.29
C ILE A 181 10.84 -5.06 10.75
N ARG A 182 11.78 -4.95 11.69
CA ARG A 182 11.48 -4.95 13.12
C ARG A 182 10.50 -3.84 13.50
N SER A 183 10.69 -2.62 12.96
CA SER A 183 9.77 -1.51 13.20
C SER A 183 8.36 -1.80 12.68
N LEU A 184 8.23 -2.47 11.52
CA LEU A 184 6.95 -2.90 10.99
C LEU A 184 6.28 -3.94 11.92
N ILE A 185 7.01 -4.96 12.37
CA ILE A 185 6.46 -6.00 13.26
C ILE A 185 5.97 -5.40 14.58
N VAL A 186 6.80 -4.58 15.22
CA VAL A 186 6.47 -4.00 16.53
C VAL A 186 5.27 -3.06 16.40
N GLU A 187 5.33 -2.10 15.49
CA GLU A 187 4.29 -1.08 15.37
C GLU A 187 3.00 -1.63 14.77
N LEU A 188 3.06 -2.47 13.73
CA LEU A 188 1.85 -2.99 13.11
C LEU A 188 1.31 -4.18 13.89
N SER A 189 2.11 -5.21 14.13
CA SER A 189 1.56 -6.47 14.64
C SER A 189 1.35 -6.44 16.16
N LEU A 190 2.35 -5.99 16.92
CA LEU A 190 2.29 -6.06 18.39
C LEU A 190 1.48 -4.91 18.99
N GLU A 191 1.67 -3.67 18.54
CA GLU A 191 0.92 -2.52 19.06
C GLU A 191 -0.56 -2.52 18.63
N SER A 192 -0.90 -3.08 17.46
CA SER A 192 -2.31 -3.22 17.06
C SER A 192 -3.05 -4.36 17.76
N GLY A 193 -2.34 -5.17 18.56
CA GLY A 193 -2.90 -6.37 19.19
C GLY A 193 -3.17 -7.53 18.21
N GLY A 194 -2.38 -7.63 17.14
CA GLY A 194 -2.45 -8.70 16.14
C GLY A 194 -3.49 -8.46 15.02
N VAL A 195 -4.05 -7.25 14.92
CA VAL A 195 -4.91 -6.84 13.80
C VAL A 195 -4.12 -6.84 12.49
N TYR A 196 -2.86 -6.43 12.55
CA TYR A 196 -1.89 -6.64 11.49
C TYR A 196 -0.98 -7.83 11.81
N GLU A 197 -0.45 -8.47 10.77
CA GLU A 197 0.60 -9.49 10.86
C GLU A 197 1.52 -9.35 9.64
N LEU A 198 2.84 -9.42 9.86
CA LEU A 198 3.84 -9.25 8.82
C LEU A 198 4.30 -10.61 8.30
N PHE A 199 4.41 -10.72 6.98
CA PHE A 199 4.91 -11.90 6.27
C PHE A 199 5.90 -11.51 5.19
N ILE A 200 6.77 -12.45 4.81
CA ILE A 200 7.74 -12.27 3.73
C ILE A 200 7.49 -13.34 2.67
N LEU A 201 7.27 -12.94 1.42
CA LEU A 201 7.26 -13.85 0.28
C LEU A 201 8.61 -13.78 -0.43
N VAL A 202 9.32 -14.90 -0.48
CA VAL A 202 10.65 -15.00 -1.09
C VAL A 202 10.56 -15.77 -2.40
N GLN A 203 10.82 -15.09 -3.52
CA GLN A 203 10.93 -15.74 -4.81
C GLN A 203 12.28 -16.46 -4.94
N VAL A 204 12.22 -17.77 -5.14
CA VAL A 204 13.36 -18.62 -5.49
C VAL A 204 13.45 -18.67 -7.01
N LYS A 205 14.51 -18.10 -7.59
CA LYS A 205 14.71 -18.04 -9.05
C LYS A 205 15.38 -19.31 -9.56
N ASP A 206 16.23 -19.94 -8.74
CA ASP A 206 16.82 -21.24 -9.07
C ASP A 206 15.78 -22.38 -8.97
N LEU A 207 15.14 -22.67 -10.11
CA LEU A 207 14.14 -23.72 -10.23
C LEU A 207 14.69 -25.14 -10.00
N LYS A 208 16.02 -25.32 -10.00
CA LYS A 208 16.66 -26.63 -9.78
C LYS A 208 16.64 -27.07 -8.32
N GLN A 209 16.39 -26.16 -7.38
CA GLN A 209 16.34 -26.46 -5.94
C GLN A 209 15.20 -27.40 -5.55
N ARG A 210 14.15 -27.56 -6.39
CA ARG A 210 12.99 -28.45 -6.13
C ARG A 210 12.36 -28.28 -4.73
N ILE A 211 12.25 -27.04 -4.27
CA ILE A 211 11.82 -26.65 -2.90
C ILE A 211 10.42 -27.17 -2.46
N PHE A 212 9.58 -27.66 -3.37
CA PHE A 212 8.27 -28.24 -3.05
C PHE A 212 8.25 -29.77 -3.01
N LEU A 213 9.34 -30.42 -3.43
CA LEU A 213 9.47 -31.88 -3.46
C LEU A 213 10.45 -32.39 -2.40
N ASP A 214 11.39 -31.54 -1.98
CA ASP A 214 12.40 -31.84 -0.96
C ASP A 214 12.27 -30.84 0.21
N PRO A 215 11.74 -31.27 1.38
CA PRO A 215 11.67 -30.43 2.58
C PRO A 215 13.05 -29.91 3.03
N GLU A 216 14.11 -30.70 2.86
CA GLU A 216 15.45 -30.25 3.22
C GLU A 216 15.94 -29.15 2.28
N ALA A 217 15.57 -29.19 0.99
CA ALA A 217 15.87 -28.11 0.05
C ALA A 217 15.22 -26.80 0.47
N TYR A 218 13.94 -26.84 0.87
CA TYR A 218 13.25 -25.68 1.41
C TYR A 218 14.01 -25.11 2.61
N ASP A 219 14.36 -25.96 3.58
CA ASP A 219 15.03 -25.54 4.81
C ASP A 219 16.47 -25.06 4.56
N ARG A 220 17.17 -25.58 3.54
CA ARG A 220 18.47 -25.05 3.10
C ARG A 220 18.32 -23.65 2.50
N VAL A 221 17.36 -23.45 1.59
CA VAL A 221 17.14 -22.16 0.91
C VAL A 221 16.75 -21.08 1.93
N ILE A 222 15.79 -21.36 2.82
CA ILE A 222 15.34 -20.38 3.81
C ILE A 222 16.47 -20.00 4.79
N ARG A 223 17.28 -20.97 5.26
CA ARG A 223 18.41 -20.69 6.16
C ARG A 223 19.51 -19.86 5.51
N LYS A 224 19.74 -20.09 4.21
CA LYS A 224 20.76 -19.39 3.43
C LYS A 224 20.36 -17.96 3.08
N HIS A 225 19.09 -17.72 2.78
CA HIS A 225 18.64 -16.48 2.15
C HIS A 225 17.80 -15.57 3.06
N VAL A 226 17.38 -16.04 4.23
CA VAL A 226 16.55 -15.26 5.18
C VAL A 226 17.23 -15.20 6.56
N PRO A 227 17.36 -14.00 7.16
CA PRO A 227 17.87 -13.81 8.51
C PRO A 227 17.09 -14.64 9.54
N GLU A 228 17.78 -15.16 10.54
CA GLU A 228 17.24 -16.11 11.52
C GLU A 228 15.92 -15.67 12.15
N GLU A 229 15.85 -14.43 12.64
CA GLU A 229 14.66 -13.85 13.28
C GLU A 229 13.42 -13.80 12.37
N PHE A 230 13.60 -13.82 11.04
CA PHE A 230 12.52 -13.67 10.06
C PHE A 230 12.13 -14.98 9.37
N ARG A 231 12.85 -16.08 9.62
CA ARG A 231 12.62 -17.37 8.92
C ARG A 231 11.20 -17.91 9.15
N GLY A 232 10.67 -17.77 10.37
CA GLY A 232 9.34 -18.26 10.71
C GLY A 232 8.19 -17.56 9.99
N MET A 233 8.41 -16.34 9.47
CA MET A 233 7.41 -15.56 8.74
C MET A 233 7.69 -15.47 7.24
N ALA A 234 8.67 -16.23 6.74
CA ALA A 234 9.06 -16.26 5.34
C ALA A 234 8.53 -17.50 4.60
N TYR A 235 7.95 -17.28 3.42
CA TYR A 235 7.33 -18.31 2.58
C TYR A 235 7.98 -18.30 1.20
N LEU A 236 8.60 -19.43 0.84
CA LEU A 236 9.29 -19.57 -0.44
C LEU A 236 8.29 -19.92 -1.55
N TRP A 237 8.41 -19.23 -2.68
CA TRP A 237 7.64 -19.52 -3.89
C TRP A 237 8.53 -19.41 -5.13
N ASN A 238 8.13 -19.99 -6.26
CA ASN A 238 8.81 -19.81 -7.54
C ASN A 238 7.83 -19.91 -8.72
N GLU A 239 8.33 -19.75 -9.95
CA GLU A 239 7.47 -19.81 -11.15
C GLU A 239 6.89 -21.21 -11.41
N ASN A 240 7.53 -22.30 -10.98
CA ASN A 240 6.94 -23.64 -11.13
C ASN A 240 5.66 -23.77 -10.31
N LEU A 241 5.63 -23.22 -9.10
CA LEU A 241 4.40 -23.16 -8.30
C LEU A 241 3.29 -22.44 -9.07
N LEU A 242 3.60 -21.29 -9.65
CA LEU A 242 2.60 -20.48 -10.34
C LEU A 242 2.09 -21.16 -11.62
N LYS A 243 2.95 -21.86 -12.36
CA LYS A 243 2.56 -22.64 -13.55
C LYS A 243 1.62 -23.78 -13.21
N GLU A 244 1.89 -24.51 -12.13
CA GLU A 244 1.03 -25.62 -11.70
C GLU A 244 -0.32 -25.13 -11.18
N TRP A 245 -0.34 -24.01 -10.45
CA TRP A 245 -1.58 -23.43 -9.97
C TRP A 245 -2.35 -22.71 -11.07
N TYR A 246 -1.72 -22.01 -12.02
CA TYR A 246 -2.40 -21.22 -13.05
C TYR A 246 -2.01 -21.67 -14.46
N PRO A 247 -2.30 -22.93 -14.86
CA PRO A 247 -1.79 -23.52 -16.09
C PRO A 247 -2.24 -22.81 -17.37
N GLU A 248 -3.39 -22.13 -17.33
CA GLU A 248 -3.96 -21.41 -18.47
C GLU A 248 -3.34 -20.00 -18.66
N VAL A 249 -2.54 -19.53 -17.70
CA VAL A 249 -1.83 -18.25 -17.82
C VAL A 249 -0.44 -18.53 -18.42
N PRO A 250 -0.13 -18.03 -19.63
CA PRO A 250 1.13 -18.39 -20.32
C PRO A 250 2.38 -17.70 -19.76
N ASN A 251 2.21 -16.63 -18.98
CA ASN A 251 3.32 -15.80 -18.49
C ASN A 251 3.15 -15.47 -17.02
N HIS A 252 4.08 -15.96 -16.19
CA HIS A 252 4.09 -15.75 -14.72
C HIS A 252 5.19 -14.80 -14.26
N SER A 253 5.80 -14.07 -15.20
CA SER A 253 6.85 -13.11 -14.84
C SER A 253 6.28 -12.00 -13.96
N TYR A 254 7.15 -11.47 -13.11
CA TYR A 254 6.79 -10.45 -12.13
C TYR A 254 6.08 -9.23 -12.72
N ILE A 255 6.48 -8.78 -13.91
CA ILE A 255 5.91 -7.60 -14.57
C ILE A 255 4.43 -7.78 -14.94
N HIS A 256 3.99 -9.03 -15.12
CA HIS A 256 2.60 -9.36 -15.44
C HIS A 256 1.83 -9.93 -14.24
N GLN A 257 2.46 -10.75 -13.41
CA GLN A 257 1.78 -11.59 -12.41
C GLN A 257 2.28 -11.41 -10.98
N ALA A 258 2.60 -10.17 -10.57
CA ALA A 258 3.15 -9.86 -9.27
C ALA A 258 2.24 -10.25 -8.08
N TYR A 259 0.95 -10.46 -8.34
CA TYR A 259 -0.07 -10.82 -7.34
C TYR A 259 -0.35 -12.32 -7.24
N GLN A 260 0.11 -13.16 -8.18
CA GLN A 260 -0.24 -14.59 -8.17
C GLN A 260 0.23 -15.31 -6.90
N ALA A 261 1.42 -14.99 -6.41
CA ALA A 261 1.93 -15.53 -5.15
C ALA A 261 1.10 -15.04 -3.94
N LEU A 262 0.68 -13.77 -3.95
CA LEU A 262 -0.18 -13.21 -2.90
C LEU A 262 -1.59 -13.82 -2.92
N GLN A 263 -2.15 -14.08 -4.10
CA GLN A 263 -3.44 -14.76 -4.26
C GLN A 263 -3.40 -16.16 -3.64
N LEU A 264 -2.34 -16.94 -3.91
CA LEU A 264 -2.15 -18.26 -3.31
C LEU A 264 -1.91 -18.14 -1.79
N PHE A 265 -1.16 -17.13 -1.34
CA PHE A 265 -0.93 -16.88 0.08
C PHE A 265 -2.25 -16.61 0.81
N ALA A 266 -3.06 -15.68 0.30
CA ALA A 266 -4.34 -15.30 0.87
C ALA A 266 -5.35 -16.45 0.92
N THR A 267 -5.27 -17.39 -0.03
CA THR A 267 -6.21 -18.52 -0.13
C THR A 267 -5.75 -19.72 0.71
N ASN A 268 -4.47 -20.08 0.62
CA ASN A 268 -3.98 -21.37 1.10
C ASN A 268 -3.20 -21.29 2.44
N ILE A 269 -2.65 -20.12 2.78
CA ILE A 269 -1.73 -19.94 3.92
C ILE A 269 -2.32 -19.02 4.99
N ALA A 270 -2.95 -17.94 4.54
CA ALA A 270 -3.48 -16.88 5.40
C ALA A 270 -4.98 -16.60 5.11
N PRO A 271 -5.86 -17.63 5.12
CA PRO A 271 -7.28 -17.44 4.82
C PRO A 271 -8.05 -16.67 5.90
N ASP A 272 -7.46 -16.48 7.07
CA ASP A 272 -8.00 -15.76 8.23
C ASP A 272 -7.84 -14.24 8.17
N PHE A 273 -7.32 -13.69 7.07
CA PHE A 273 -7.21 -12.24 6.84
C PHE A 273 -8.21 -11.72 5.82
N ASP A 274 -8.64 -10.48 6.01
CA ASP A 274 -9.62 -9.81 5.14
C ASP A 274 -8.95 -8.89 4.12
N TYR A 275 -7.78 -8.35 4.46
CA TYR A 275 -7.01 -7.42 3.64
C TYR A 275 -5.53 -7.78 3.59
N PHE A 276 -4.88 -7.43 2.49
CA PHE A 276 -3.49 -7.74 2.20
C PHE A 276 -2.80 -6.51 1.64
N TRP A 277 -1.90 -5.91 2.42
CA TRP A 277 -0.89 -5.00 1.88
C TRP A 277 0.23 -5.81 1.26
N GLN A 278 0.69 -5.39 0.09
CA GLN A 278 1.85 -5.96 -0.58
C GLN A 278 2.86 -4.86 -0.89
N PHE A 279 4.12 -5.04 -0.48
CA PHE A 279 5.20 -4.08 -0.73
C PHE A 279 6.43 -4.75 -1.36
N GLU A 280 7.17 -3.96 -2.13
CA GLU A 280 8.55 -4.28 -2.52
C GLU A 280 9.52 -3.97 -1.38
N MET A 281 10.68 -4.64 -1.33
CA MET A 281 11.69 -4.38 -0.27
C MET A 281 12.40 -3.04 -0.41
N ASP A 282 12.26 -2.34 -1.53
CA ASP A 282 12.84 -1.02 -1.80
C ASP A 282 11.88 0.13 -1.47
N TRP A 283 10.79 -0.15 -0.75
CA TRP A 283 9.91 0.86 -0.15
C TRP A 283 10.34 1.24 1.27
N ARG A 284 10.19 2.52 1.63
CA ARG A 284 10.43 3.07 2.96
C ARG A 284 9.38 4.10 3.37
N ALA A 285 9.19 4.30 4.68
CA ALA A 285 8.37 5.36 5.25
C ALA A 285 8.98 5.91 6.53
N THR A 286 8.83 7.22 6.76
CA THR A 286 9.30 7.90 7.98
C THR A 286 8.28 7.83 9.12
N THR A 287 7.00 7.83 8.78
CA THR A 287 5.90 7.87 9.74
C THR A 287 5.83 6.56 10.54
N PRO A 288 5.41 6.57 11.81
CA PRO A 288 5.02 5.36 12.51
C PRO A 288 4.01 4.55 11.69
N HIS A 289 4.31 3.27 11.47
CA HIS A 289 3.65 2.44 10.47
C HIS A 289 2.18 2.24 10.77
N LEU A 290 1.83 1.93 12.03
CA LEU A 290 0.43 1.77 12.44
C LEU A 290 -0.38 3.04 12.21
N LYS A 291 0.20 4.20 12.54
CA LYS A 291 -0.43 5.50 12.31
C LYS A 291 -0.65 5.76 10.83
N ALA A 292 0.36 5.53 9.99
CA ALA A 292 0.26 5.71 8.54
C ALA A 292 -0.81 4.79 7.94
N PHE A 293 -0.79 3.50 8.26
CA PHE A 293 -1.69 2.51 7.68
C PHE A 293 -3.15 2.75 8.09
N GLU A 294 -3.42 3.02 9.38
CA GLU A 294 -4.78 3.30 9.86
C GLU A 294 -5.32 4.62 9.29
N ARG A 295 -4.48 5.65 9.11
CA ARG A 295 -4.91 6.91 8.50
C ARG A 295 -5.19 6.78 7.01
N MET A 296 -4.35 6.07 6.25
CA MET A 296 -4.62 5.77 4.85
C MET A 296 -5.91 4.97 4.67
N ALA A 297 -6.10 3.94 5.50
CA ALA A 297 -7.33 3.13 5.52
C ALA A 297 -8.58 3.97 5.85
N SER A 298 -8.50 4.77 6.91
CA SER A 298 -9.61 5.63 7.35
C SER A 298 -9.98 6.68 6.31
N TRP A 299 -8.97 7.34 5.72
CA TRP A 299 -9.21 8.31 4.66
C TRP A 299 -9.85 7.67 3.43
N ALA A 300 -9.38 6.48 3.02
CA ALA A 300 -9.97 5.76 1.90
C ALA A 300 -11.44 5.36 2.17
N LYS A 301 -11.74 4.99 3.41
CA LYS A 301 -13.09 4.67 3.88
C LYS A 301 -14.04 5.89 3.82
N GLU A 302 -13.52 7.08 4.09
CA GLU A 302 -14.28 8.34 4.05
C GLU A 302 -14.61 8.80 2.63
N GLN A 303 -13.93 8.29 1.60
CA GLN A 303 -14.20 8.73 0.22
C GLN A 303 -15.56 8.22 -0.28
N PRO A 304 -16.43 9.08 -0.85
CA PRO A 304 -17.65 8.66 -1.51
C PRO A 304 -17.30 7.92 -2.82
N ARG A 305 -18.20 7.06 -3.29
CA ARG A 305 -18.09 6.41 -4.61
C ARG A 305 -18.43 7.37 -5.76
N LEU A 306 -19.23 8.40 -5.49
CA LEU A 306 -19.52 9.45 -6.47
C LEU A 306 -18.22 10.18 -6.85
N TYR A 307 -17.94 10.26 -8.14
CA TYR A 307 -16.70 10.79 -8.73
C TYR A 307 -15.40 10.06 -8.37
N LEU A 308 -15.46 8.95 -7.62
CA LEU A 308 -14.26 8.30 -7.10
C LEU A 308 -13.28 7.90 -8.20
N THR A 309 -13.77 7.34 -9.31
CA THR A 309 -12.92 7.00 -10.48
C THR A 309 -12.21 8.23 -11.06
N ASN A 310 -12.88 9.38 -11.08
CA ASN A 310 -12.32 10.63 -11.61
C ASN A 310 -11.27 11.20 -10.64
N MET A 311 -11.62 11.28 -9.35
CA MET A 311 -10.71 11.72 -8.28
C MET A 311 -9.48 10.82 -8.15
N ASN A 312 -9.64 9.51 -8.35
CA ASN A 312 -8.52 8.56 -8.28
C ASN A 312 -7.49 8.79 -9.39
N SER A 313 -7.91 9.31 -10.55
CA SER A 313 -7.00 9.56 -11.67
C SER A 313 -6.12 10.79 -11.45
N ALA A 314 -6.42 11.63 -10.46
CA ALA A 314 -5.73 12.89 -10.23
C ALA A 314 -4.43 12.72 -9.45
N TRP A 315 -3.37 13.35 -9.94
CA TRP A 315 -2.24 13.76 -9.12
C TRP A 315 -2.59 15.06 -8.42
N TYR A 316 -3.05 14.98 -7.17
CA TYR A 316 -3.56 16.15 -6.45
C TYR A 316 -2.42 17.12 -6.08
N LEU A 317 -2.43 18.34 -6.63
CA LEU A 317 -1.53 19.45 -6.28
C LEU A 317 -2.28 20.49 -5.44
N PRO A 318 -2.13 20.50 -4.10
CA PRO A 318 -2.80 21.50 -3.27
C PRO A 318 -2.36 22.94 -3.57
N GLY A 319 -1.14 23.15 -4.09
CA GLY A 319 -0.62 24.47 -4.46
C GLY A 319 -1.38 25.15 -5.60
N LEU A 320 -2.08 24.37 -6.44
CA LEU A 320 -2.85 24.88 -7.58
C LEU A 320 -4.35 24.58 -7.47
N GLN A 321 -4.69 23.37 -7.00
CA GLN A 321 -6.05 22.85 -7.03
C GLN A 321 -6.83 23.19 -5.75
N GLY A 322 -6.24 23.93 -4.82
CA GLY A 322 -6.87 24.28 -3.55
C GLY A 322 -6.97 23.07 -2.61
N SER A 323 -7.97 23.06 -1.73
CA SER A 323 -8.23 21.92 -0.84
C SER A 323 -8.79 20.71 -1.60
N TRP A 324 -8.74 19.52 -0.97
CA TRP A 324 -9.37 18.32 -1.55
C TRP A 324 -10.87 18.50 -1.81
N GLN A 325 -11.53 19.29 -0.95
CA GLN A 325 -12.95 19.64 -1.11
C GLN A 325 -13.17 20.59 -2.30
N ASP A 326 -12.24 21.49 -2.58
CA ASP A 326 -12.30 22.37 -3.74
C ASP A 326 -12.19 21.55 -5.03
N LEU A 327 -11.26 20.60 -5.10
CA LEU A 327 -11.15 19.68 -6.24
C LEU A 327 -12.41 18.84 -6.41
N TRP A 328 -12.97 18.30 -5.32
CA TRP A 328 -14.23 17.55 -5.40
C TRP A 328 -15.38 18.42 -5.92
N THR A 329 -15.45 19.68 -5.50
CA THR A 329 -16.47 20.64 -5.96
C THR A 329 -16.31 20.94 -7.43
N LEU A 330 -15.07 21.16 -7.90
CA LEU A 330 -14.76 21.33 -9.31
C LEU A 330 -15.17 20.11 -10.14
N MET A 331 -14.88 18.89 -9.68
CA MET A 331 -15.31 17.66 -10.34
C MET A 331 -16.82 17.54 -10.38
N ASN A 332 -17.51 17.87 -9.28
CA ASN A 332 -18.96 17.90 -9.24
C ASN A 332 -19.53 18.82 -10.31
N ASP A 333 -19.04 20.05 -10.40
CA ASP A 333 -19.56 21.03 -11.36
C ASP A 333 -19.23 20.66 -12.81
N THR A 334 -18.05 20.09 -13.05
CA THR A 334 -17.57 19.76 -14.40
C THR A 334 -18.19 18.47 -14.95
N LEU A 335 -18.39 17.46 -14.10
CA LEU A 335 -18.82 16.12 -14.52
C LEU A 335 -20.30 15.82 -14.25
N TRP A 336 -21.06 16.78 -13.72
CA TRP A 336 -22.50 16.60 -13.47
C TRP A 336 -23.28 16.32 -14.76
N ASN A 337 -24.10 15.27 -14.76
CA ASN A 337 -24.97 14.90 -15.87
C ASN A 337 -26.13 14.01 -15.38
N ASN A 338 -27.03 13.61 -16.29
CA ASN A 338 -28.18 12.77 -15.95
C ASN A 338 -27.77 11.44 -15.30
N LYS A 339 -26.70 10.79 -15.78
CA LYS A 339 -26.20 9.54 -15.19
C LYS A 339 -25.79 9.72 -13.73
N ARG A 340 -25.05 10.79 -13.40
CA ARG A 340 -24.68 11.11 -12.01
C ARG A 340 -25.90 11.49 -11.17
N ALA A 341 -26.85 12.20 -11.74
CA ALA A 341 -28.11 12.50 -11.08
C ALA A 341 -28.89 11.23 -10.73
N ASP A 342 -28.88 10.22 -11.60
CA ASP A 342 -29.52 8.92 -11.37
C ASP A 342 -28.82 8.15 -10.24
N GLU A 343 -27.48 8.06 -10.27
CA GLU A 343 -26.67 7.46 -9.20
C GLU A 343 -26.94 8.12 -7.83
N VAL A 344 -27.07 9.45 -7.79
CA VAL A 344 -27.40 10.19 -6.57
C VAL A 344 -28.84 9.94 -6.11
N ARG A 345 -29.81 9.78 -7.02
CA ARG A 345 -31.18 9.42 -6.64
C ARG A 345 -31.28 8.00 -6.10
N GLU A 346 -30.49 7.07 -6.65
CA GLU A 346 -30.50 5.66 -6.25
C GLU A 346 -29.76 5.43 -4.92
N HIS A 347 -28.57 6.02 -4.75
CA HIS A 347 -27.68 5.68 -3.63
C HIS A 347 -27.42 6.85 -2.65
N GLY A 348 -27.75 8.08 -3.04
CA GLY A 348 -27.41 9.29 -2.28
C GLY A 348 -25.95 9.76 -2.47
N LYS A 349 -25.68 11.02 -2.12
CA LYS A 349 -24.36 11.65 -2.29
C LYS A 349 -23.25 11.02 -1.43
N ASN A 350 -23.62 10.41 -0.30
CA ASN A 350 -22.69 9.80 0.64
C ASN A 350 -22.52 8.30 0.40
N TRP A 351 -22.94 7.78 -0.76
CA TRP A 351 -22.77 6.38 -1.11
C TRP A 351 -21.30 5.96 -1.02
N GLY A 352 -21.03 4.88 -0.30
CA GLY A 352 -19.69 4.35 -0.06
C GLY A 352 -18.91 5.05 1.05
N VAL A 353 -19.40 6.15 1.64
CA VAL A 353 -18.76 6.74 2.84
C VAL A 353 -18.93 5.77 4.01
N GLY A 354 -17.84 5.42 4.69
CA GLY A 354 -17.84 4.41 5.75
C GLY A 354 -17.65 2.98 5.24
N GLU A 355 -17.64 2.76 3.92
CA GLU A 355 -17.31 1.48 3.29
C GLU A 355 -15.79 1.33 3.17
N GLU A 356 -15.24 0.21 3.63
CA GLU A 356 -13.82 -0.10 3.46
C GLU A 356 -13.47 -0.27 1.98
N ALA A 357 -12.34 0.31 1.57
CA ALA A 357 -11.83 0.12 0.21
C ALA A 357 -11.28 -1.31 0.02
N ASP A 358 -11.74 -1.97 -1.04
CA ASP A 358 -11.22 -3.26 -1.52
C ASP A 358 -9.86 -3.12 -2.17
N LEU A 359 -9.58 -1.97 -2.78
CA LEU A 359 -8.29 -1.64 -3.35
C LEU A 359 -7.85 -0.27 -2.84
N ILE A 360 -6.66 -0.22 -2.24
CA ILE A 360 -5.94 1.03 -2.00
C ILE A 360 -4.67 1.03 -2.84
N THR A 361 -4.54 2.03 -3.72
CA THR A 361 -3.30 2.29 -4.46
C THR A 361 -2.58 3.49 -3.88
N LEU A 362 -1.27 3.55 -4.12
CA LEU A 362 -0.38 4.64 -3.70
C LEU A 362 0.05 5.51 -4.90
N ALA A 363 -0.63 5.36 -6.02
CA ALA A 363 -0.52 6.20 -7.18
C ALA A 363 -1.89 6.29 -7.87
N PRO A 364 -2.09 7.29 -8.75
CA PRO A 364 -3.36 7.46 -9.43
C PRO A 364 -3.86 6.23 -10.18
N ILE A 365 -5.16 6.02 -10.16
CA ILE A 365 -5.81 4.94 -10.92
C ILE A 365 -6.32 5.56 -12.22
N VAL A 366 -5.60 5.31 -13.31
CA VAL A 366 -5.79 5.98 -14.60
C VAL A 366 -6.42 5.03 -15.62
N ASP A 367 -7.41 5.51 -16.38
CA ASP A 367 -7.94 4.77 -17.53
C ASP A 367 -6.93 4.81 -18.69
N VAL A 368 -6.19 3.72 -18.83
CA VAL A 368 -5.05 3.64 -19.75
C VAL A 368 -5.43 3.50 -21.21
N ARG A 369 -6.72 3.34 -21.54
CA ARG A 369 -7.17 3.36 -22.95
C ARG A 369 -6.89 4.67 -23.65
N THR A 370 -6.96 5.75 -22.86
CA THR A 370 -6.79 7.13 -23.30
C THR A 370 -5.31 7.51 -23.50
N THR A 371 -4.38 6.71 -23.01
CA THR A 371 -2.93 6.89 -23.19
C THR A 371 -2.51 6.56 -24.63
N ASN A 372 -1.43 7.16 -25.14
CA ASN A 372 -0.91 6.81 -26.46
C ASN A 372 0.11 5.66 -26.40
N PHE A 373 1.02 5.73 -25.42
CA PHE A 373 2.26 4.95 -25.37
C PHE A 373 2.54 4.32 -24.00
N TRP A 374 1.50 4.04 -23.20
CA TRP A 374 1.69 3.18 -22.03
C TRP A 374 2.06 1.77 -22.50
N LEU A 375 3.12 1.20 -21.92
CA LEU A 375 3.75 -0.04 -22.39
C LEU A 375 2.78 -1.23 -22.46
N PHE A 376 1.81 -1.30 -21.54
CA PHE A 376 0.85 -2.39 -21.45
C PHE A 376 -0.54 -2.01 -21.96
N ARG A 377 -0.64 -0.92 -22.74
CA ARG A 377 -1.91 -0.44 -23.28
C ARG A 377 -2.57 -1.54 -24.10
N GLY A 378 -3.82 -1.87 -23.76
CA GLY A 378 -4.57 -2.91 -24.44
C GLY A 378 -4.06 -4.33 -24.15
N MET A 379 -3.22 -4.55 -23.14
CA MET A 379 -2.89 -5.91 -22.67
C MET A 379 -4.01 -6.46 -21.79
N VAL A 380 -4.98 -7.10 -22.45
CA VAL A 380 -6.01 -7.93 -21.81
C VAL A 380 -6.05 -9.27 -22.54
N HIS A 381 -5.75 -10.36 -21.86
CA HIS A 381 -5.65 -11.68 -22.46
C HIS A 381 -6.66 -12.63 -21.82
N ASN A 382 -7.19 -13.54 -22.62
CA ASN A 382 -8.25 -14.48 -22.25
C ASN A 382 -9.36 -13.78 -21.45
N ASP A 383 -10.06 -12.86 -22.12
CA ASP A 383 -10.91 -11.81 -21.57
C ASP A 383 -12.39 -12.23 -21.50
N PRO A 384 -12.85 -12.93 -20.43
CA PRO A 384 -14.26 -13.37 -20.31
C PRO A 384 -15.22 -12.19 -20.16
N LEU A 385 -14.73 -11.03 -19.70
CA LEU A 385 -15.50 -9.80 -19.52
C LEU A 385 -15.71 -9.03 -20.84
N GLN A 386 -15.03 -9.45 -21.91
CA GLN A 386 -15.06 -8.81 -23.23
C GLN A 386 -14.64 -7.32 -23.18
N ILE A 387 -13.74 -6.96 -22.27
CA ILE A 387 -13.18 -5.61 -22.09
C ILE A 387 -12.68 -5.04 -23.42
N LYS A 388 -11.89 -5.81 -24.17
CA LYS A 388 -11.36 -5.36 -25.47
C LYS A 388 -12.45 -5.15 -26.50
N LYS A 389 -13.27 -6.17 -26.73
CA LYS A 389 -14.31 -6.16 -27.77
C LYS A 389 -15.33 -5.03 -27.54
N LYS A 390 -15.74 -4.84 -26.28
CA LYS A 390 -16.70 -3.80 -25.88
C LYS A 390 -16.05 -2.45 -25.62
N LYS A 391 -14.72 -2.35 -25.76
CA LYS A 391 -13.92 -1.15 -25.43
C LYS A 391 -14.31 -0.62 -24.04
N LEU A 392 -14.32 -1.48 -23.02
CA LEU A 392 -14.65 -1.06 -21.65
C LEU A 392 -13.44 -0.44 -20.94
N PRO A 393 -13.65 0.45 -19.95
CA PRO A 393 -12.59 1.00 -19.11
C PRO A 393 -11.68 -0.07 -18.54
N HIS A 394 -10.36 0.12 -18.62
CA HIS A 394 -9.40 -0.64 -17.86
C HIS A 394 -8.35 0.30 -17.31
N PHE A 395 -7.91 0.02 -16.10
CA PHE A 395 -7.19 0.96 -15.26
C PHE A 395 -5.82 0.43 -14.88
N ALA A 396 -4.89 1.35 -14.61
CA ALA A 396 -3.59 1.03 -14.05
C ALA A 396 -3.19 2.04 -12.98
N ALA A 397 -2.37 1.58 -12.03
CA ALA A 397 -1.76 2.40 -10.98
C ALA A 397 -0.36 1.85 -10.61
N PRO A 398 0.68 2.19 -11.38
CA PRO A 398 2.06 1.89 -11.01
C PRO A 398 2.42 2.59 -9.69
N VAL A 399 2.98 1.94 -8.67
CA VAL A 399 3.59 0.60 -8.65
C VAL A 399 2.62 -0.46 -8.10
N ALA A 400 2.83 -1.74 -8.39
CA ALA A 400 2.07 -2.90 -7.87
C ALA A 400 2.28 -3.16 -6.35
N MET A 401 2.17 -2.09 -5.55
CA MET A 401 2.16 -2.06 -4.09
C MET A 401 0.84 -1.48 -3.62
N THR A 402 -0.06 -2.35 -3.16
CA THR A 402 -1.46 -1.99 -2.88
C THR A 402 -1.96 -2.68 -1.61
N ARG A 403 -3.05 -2.17 -1.04
CA ARG A 403 -3.92 -2.94 -0.15
C ARG A 403 -5.01 -3.56 -0.98
N THR A 404 -5.16 -4.88 -0.94
CA THR A 404 -6.22 -5.61 -1.62
C THR A 404 -7.10 -6.34 -0.62
N SER A 405 -8.41 -6.38 -0.83
CA SER A 405 -9.29 -7.27 -0.06
C SER A 405 -9.11 -8.70 -0.54
N LYS A 406 -9.35 -9.66 0.37
CA LYS A 406 -9.39 -11.08 0.03
C LYS A 406 -10.38 -11.35 -1.10
N LYS A 407 -11.52 -10.64 -1.12
CA LYS A 407 -12.56 -10.77 -2.15
C LYS A 407 -12.03 -10.41 -3.54
N LEU A 408 -11.31 -9.30 -3.66
CA LEU A 408 -10.69 -8.89 -4.92
C LEU A 408 -9.61 -9.89 -5.35
N LEU A 409 -8.73 -10.32 -4.43
CA LEU A 409 -7.72 -11.35 -4.72
C LEU A 409 -8.35 -12.66 -5.19
N SER A 410 -9.43 -13.11 -4.55
CA SER A 410 -10.16 -14.31 -4.93
C SER A 410 -10.82 -14.16 -6.31
N ALA A 411 -11.41 -13.00 -6.63
CA ALA A 411 -11.97 -12.75 -7.96
C ALA A 411 -10.91 -12.87 -9.06
N VAL A 412 -9.75 -12.23 -8.87
CA VAL A 412 -8.61 -12.33 -9.80
C VAL A 412 -8.08 -13.76 -9.89
N HIS A 413 -7.92 -14.44 -8.74
CA HIS A 413 -7.50 -15.84 -8.68
C HIS A 413 -8.41 -16.74 -9.51
N THR A 414 -9.73 -16.62 -9.36
CA THR A 414 -10.71 -17.40 -10.12
C THR A 414 -10.62 -17.10 -11.62
N LEU A 415 -10.47 -15.84 -12.02
CA LEU A 415 -10.33 -15.47 -13.43
C LEU A 415 -9.07 -16.07 -14.07
N GLN A 416 -7.95 -16.05 -13.35
CA GLN A 416 -6.69 -16.64 -13.79
C GLN A 416 -6.74 -18.17 -13.87
N GLN A 417 -7.34 -18.80 -12.86
CA GLN A 417 -7.52 -20.26 -12.80
C GLN A 417 -8.42 -20.78 -13.91
N GLN A 418 -9.62 -20.20 -14.05
CA GLN A 418 -10.68 -20.76 -14.89
C GLN A 418 -10.57 -20.36 -16.34
N TYR A 419 -10.11 -19.13 -16.61
CA TYR A 419 -10.10 -18.57 -17.95
C TYR A 419 -8.69 -18.29 -18.45
N GLY A 420 -7.65 -18.47 -17.62
CA GLY A 420 -6.31 -18.02 -17.98
C GLY A 420 -6.23 -16.51 -18.18
N PHE A 421 -7.14 -15.73 -17.57
CA PHE A 421 -7.17 -14.28 -17.74
C PHE A 421 -5.87 -13.65 -17.24
N TRP A 422 -5.26 -12.75 -18.00
CA TRP A 422 -4.09 -12.05 -17.51
C TRP A 422 -3.87 -10.67 -18.14
N MET A 423 -3.23 -9.79 -17.35
CA MET A 423 -2.86 -8.42 -17.70
C MET A 423 -1.47 -8.10 -17.10
N ALA A 424 -1.00 -6.86 -17.27
CA ALA A 424 0.14 -6.37 -16.50
C ALA A 424 -0.19 -6.28 -14.99
N SER A 425 0.81 -6.45 -14.14
CA SER A 425 0.62 -6.49 -12.68
C SER A 425 -0.05 -5.23 -12.16
N GLU A 426 0.40 -4.06 -12.64
CA GLU A 426 -0.04 -2.73 -12.21
C GLU A 426 -1.41 -2.31 -12.78
N ALA A 427 -2.09 -3.21 -13.51
CA ALA A 427 -3.43 -2.98 -14.02
C ALA A 427 -4.44 -4.06 -13.61
N THR A 428 -3.97 -5.20 -13.10
CA THR A 428 -4.83 -6.36 -12.84
C THR A 428 -5.82 -6.06 -11.72
N MET A 429 -5.35 -5.54 -10.58
CA MET A 429 -6.22 -5.28 -9.42
C MET A 429 -7.12 -4.08 -9.68
N GLU A 430 -6.59 -3.05 -10.33
CA GLU A 430 -7.25 -1.78 -10.66
C GLU A 430 -8.41 -2.01 -11.62
N THR A 431 -8.15 -2.76 -12.70
CA THR A 431 -9.17 -3.10 -13.70
C THR A 431 -10.23 -4.02 -13.11
N MET A 432 -9.84 -5.05 -12.37
CA MET A 432 -10.81 -5.99 -11.77
C MET A 432 -11.62 -5.34 -10.65
N ALA A 433 -11.05 -4.43 -9.87
CA ALA A 433 -11.80 -3.68 -8.88
C ALA A 433 -12.96 -2.90 -9.54
N PHE A 434 -12.67 -2.19 -10.64
CA PHE A 434 -13.69 -1.46 -11.39
C PHE A 434 -14.77 -2.39 -11.96
N HIS A 435 -14.38 -3.45 -12.66
CA HIS A 435 -15.33 -4.33 -13.35
C HIS A 435 -16.24 -5.14 -12.42
N HIS A 436 -15.78 -5.42 -11.20
CA HIS A 436 -16.56 -6.12 -10.18
C HIS A 436 -17.29 -5.18 -9.21
N GLY A 437 -17.20 -3.85 -9.41
CA GLY A 437 -17.89 -2.87 -8.56
C GLY A 437 -17.26 -2.67 -7.18
N PHE A 438 -16.06 -3.19 -6.96
CA PHE A 438 -15.30 -3.03 -5.72
C PHE A 438 -14.88 -1.57 -5.51
N LYS A 439 -14.76 -1.14 -4.25
CA LYS A 439 -14.34 0.23 -3.94
C LYS A 439 -12.82 0.33 -4.07
N ALA A 440 -12.35 1.01 -5.13
CA ALA A 440 -10.94 1.31 -5.34
C ALA A 440 -10.65 2.77 -5.01
N VAL A 441 -9.60 3.04 -4.25
CA VAL A 441 -9.19 4.39 -3.83
C VAL A 441 -7.70 4.58 -4.06
N HIS A 442 -7.34 5.61 -4.80
CA HIS A 442 -5.97 6.15 -4.78
C HIS A 442 -5.83 7.02 -3.52
N VAL A 443 -4.98 6.59 -2.60
CA VAL A 443 -4.71 7.35 -1.38
C VAL A 443 -3.72 8.48 -1.68
N GLN A 444 -4.16 9.71 -1.44
CA GLN A 444 -3.41 10.94 -1.69
C GLN A 444 -2.33 11.18 -0.63
N HIS A 445 -1.40 10.24 -0.48
CA HIS A 445 -0.28 10.40 0.45
C HIS A 445 0.68 11.49 -0.05
N PRO A 446 1.39 12.19 0.87
CA PRO A 446 2.31 13.25 0.47
C PRO A 446 3.45 12.66 -0.36
N VAL A 447 3.72 13.30 -1.49
CA VAL A 447 4.86 13.04 -2.38
C VAL A 447 5.70 14.30 -2.48
N PHE A 448 6.99 14.16 -2.22
CA PHE A 448 7.92 15.27 -2.25
C PHE A 448 8.73 15.29 -3.54
N PHE A 449 9.23 16.46 -3.89
CA PHE A 449 9.87 16.72 -5.17
C PHE A 449 11.23 17.38 -4.99
N ASN A 450 12.23 16.83 -5.67
CA ASN A 450 13.59 17.37 -5.72
C ASN A 450 13.85 18.09 -7.06
N GLY A 451 13.04 19.10 -7.35
CA GLY A 451 13.13 19.90 -8.57
C GLY A 451 12.71 21.35 -8.38
N THR A 452 13.04 22.17 -9.37
CA THR A 452 12.80 23.63 -9.37
C THR A 452 11.66 24.04 -10.30
N GLU A 453 11.10 23.10 -11.06
CA GLU A 453 9.96 23.31 -11.96
C GLU A 453 8.76 23.88 -11.19
N ASP A 454 8.07 24.86 -11.77
CA ASP A 454 6.88 25.45 -11.16
C ASP A 454 5.69 24.47 -11.14
N ASP A 455 4.74 24.71 -10.24
CA ASP A 455 3.60 23.81 -10.08
C ASP A 455 2.74 23.71 -11.35
N GLN A 456 2.67 24.75 -12.19
CA GLN A 456 1.80 24.79 -13.39
C GLN A 456 2.35 23.86 -14.47
N MET A 457 3.67 23.88 -14.68
CA MET A 457 4.35 22.93 -15.55
C MET A 457 4.14 21.48 -15.06
N ILE A 458 4.22 21.25 -13.75
CA ILE A 458 3.98 19.92 -13.18
C ILE A 458 2.53 19.47 -13.41
N ASP A 459 1.55 20.31 -13.10
CA ASP A 459 0.13 19.96 -13.29
C ASP A 459 -0.17 19.68 -14.77
N TRP A 460 0.34 20.50 -15.68
CA TRP A 460 0.23 20.24 -17.12
C TRP A 460 0.82 18.87 -17.54
N LEU A 461 1.90 18.45 -16.89
CA LEU A 461 2.60 17.21 -17.22
C LEU A 461 1.95 15.95 -16.60
N PHE A 462 1.36 16.09 -15.41
CA PHE A 462 0.83 14.99 -14.62
C PHE A 462 -0.70 14.88 -14.66
N ASN A 463 -1.40 15.95 -15.01
CA ASN A 463 -2.86 16.01 -15.12
C ASN A 463 -3.29 16.53 -16.51
N SER A 464 -2.64 16.04 -17.57
CA SER A 464 -2.91 16.46 -18.97
C SER A 464 -4.23 15.93 -19.55
N GLY A 465 -4.85 14.93 -18.91
CA GLY A 465 -6.11 14.34 -19.32
C GLY A 465 -7.34 15.19 -19.01
N GLY A 466 -8.48 14.81 -19.59
CA GLY A 466 -9.76 15.45 -19.29
C GLY A 466 -10.22 15.21 -17.84
N PRO A 467 -11.25 15.94 -17.36
CA PRO A 467 -11.79 15.81 -16.00
C PRO A 467 -12.21 14.38 -15.64
N GLU A 468 -12.55 13.56 -16.65
CA GLU A 468 -12.90 12.16 -16.46
C GLU A 468 -11.71 11.26 -16.10
N ASN A 469 -10.48 11.69 -16.42
CA ASN A 469 -9.25 10.89 -16.31
C ASN A 469 -7.99 11.78 -16.32
N LEU A 470 -7.85 12.62 -15.29
CA LEU A 470 -6.85 13.71 -15.21
C LEU A 470 -5.41 13.22 -15.45
N GLY A 471 -4.96 12.19 -14.75
CA GLY A 471 -3.62 11.61 -14.94
C GLY A 471 -3.47 10.71 -16.17
N GLY A 472 -4.49 10.63 -17.02
CA GLY A 472 -4.48 9.89 -18.27
C GLY A 472 -4.36 10.78 -19.49
N GLY A 473 -5.05 10.40 -20.56
CA GLY A 473 -5.01 11.12 -21.84
C GLY A 473 -3.76 10.84 -22.69
N PRO A 474 -3.72 11.40 -23.91
CA PRO A 474 -2.68 11.14 -24.91
C PRO A 474 -1.25 11.40 -24.39
N ASP A 475 -1.09 12.39 -23.52
CA ASP A 475 0.20 12.86 -22.96
C ASP A 475 0.42 12.45 -21.51
N SER A 476 -0.33 11.44 -21.02
CA SER A 476 -0.19 10.91 -19.66
C SER A 476 1.27 10.62 -19.29
N GLN A 477 1.62 10.89 -18.03
CA GLN A 477 2.88 10.51 -17.42
C GLN A 477 3.15 8.99 -17.44
N TYR A 478 2.12 8.16 -17.68
CA TYR A 478 2.28 6.71 -17.80
C TYR A 478 2.84 6.30 -19.17
N ASN A 479 2.85 7.19 -20.17
CA ASN A 479 3.49 6.91 -21.45
C ASN A 479 5.01 6.69 -21.27
N TRP A 480 5.55 5.61 -21.84
CA TRP A 480 6.93 5.15 -21.57
C TRP A 480 8.05 6.14 -21.96
N GLU A 481 7.85 7.01 -22.96
CA GLU A 481 8.87 7.92 -23.49
C GLU A 481 8.47 9.42 -23.43
N GLY A 482 7.83 9.85 -22.35
CA GLY A 482 7.39 11.24 -22.15
C GLY A 482 8.38 12.15 -21.41
N ALA A 483 8.20 13.47 -21.57
CA ALA A 483 8.91 14.51 -20.79
C ALA A 483 8.74 14.33 -19.27
N ALA A 484 7.65 13.67 -18.85
CA ALA A 484 7.34 13.37 -17.46
C ALA A 484 8.40 12.51 -16.77
N HIS A 485 9.08 11.60 -17.47
CA HIS A 485 10.00 10.64 -16.82
C HIS A 485 11.13 11.30 -16.06
N ARG A 486 11.74 12.35 -16.62
CA ARG A 486 12.80 13.11 -15.94
C ARG A 486 12.30 13.82 -14.68
N THR A 487 11.02 14.18 -14.67
CA THR A 487 10.36 14.81 -13.52
C THR A 487 9.94 13.76 -12.49
N LEU A 488 9.49 12.60 -12.94
CA LEU A 488 9.12 11.45 -12.11
C LEU A 488 10.31 10.94 -11.28
N GLU A 489 11.50 10.90 -11.86
CA GLU A 489 12.76 10.54 -11.16
C GLU A 489 13.09 11.47 -9.99
N LYS A 490 12.53 12.68 -9.95
CA LYS A 490 12.73 13.65 -8.88
C LYS A 490 11.72 13.49 -7.73
N LEU A 491 10.73 12.61 -7.86
CA LEU A 491 9.73 12.36 -6.84
C LEU A 491 10.27 11.41 -5.77
N THR A 492 9.72 11.52 -4.56
CA THR A 492 9.97 10.53 -3.51
C THR A 492 9.19 9.24 -3.72
N TRP A 493 8.17 9.23 -4.57
CA TRP A 493 7.36 8.06 -4.87
C TRP A 493 7.12 7.94 -6.36
N TRP A 494 7.72 6.93 -6.98
CA TRP A 494 7.46 6.58 -8.38
C TRP A 494 7.99 5.19 -8.74
N TRP A 495 7.49 4.61 -9.83
CA TRP A 495 8.04 3.39 -10.42
C TRP A 495 9.47 3.59 -10.98
N PRO A 496 10.48 2.81 -10.56
CA PRO A 496 11.84 2.97 -11.05
C PRO A 496 11.99 2.54 -12.51
N ARG A 497 12.53 3.43 -13.33
CA ARG A 497 13.28 2.99 -14.51
C ARG A 497 14.64 2.43 -14.07
N GLU A 498 14.94 1.19 -14.47
CA GLU A 498 16.24 0.59 -14.16
C GLU A 498 17.39 1.37 -14.81
N GLY A 499 18.45 1.62 -14.03
CA GLY A 499 19.65 2.32 -14.49
C GLY A 499 19.64 3.83 -14.23
N TYR A 500 18.51 4.38 -13.75
CA TYR A 500 18.37 5.82 -13.47
C TYR A 500 18.61 6.14 -11.99
N ASP A 501 18.96 7.40 -11.75
CA ASP A 501 19.28 7.94 -10.44
C ASP A 501 18.04 8.59 -9.82
N HIS A 502 17.47 7.94 -8.80
CA HIS A 502 16.16 8.30 -8.24
C HIS A 502 16.33 9.21 -7.01
N ALA A 503 15.57 10.31 -6.93
CA ALA A 503 15.68 11.25 -5.83
C ALA A 503 15.33 10.62 -4.47
N SER A 504 14.32 9.75 -4.41
CA SER A 504 13.95 8.97 -3.22
C SER A 504 15.15 8.23 -2.62
N GLN A 505 16.05 7.73 -3.47
CA GLN A 505 17.24 7.01 -3.03
C GLN A 505 18.24 7.91 -2.30
N HIS A 506 18.50 9.10 -2.84
CA HIS A 506 19.38 10.09 -2.20
C HIS A 506 18.79 10.65 -0.91
N VAL A 507 17.48 10.91 -0.93
CA VAL A 507 16.73 11.43 0.22
C VAL A 507 16.82 10.44 1.37
N TRP A 508 16.53 9.16 1.13
CA TRP A 508 16.63 8.12 2.16
C TRP A 508 18.08 7.88 2.61
N SER A 509 19.04 7.89 1.68
CA SER A 509 20.47 7.79 2.02
C SER A 509 20.94 8.93 2.94
N ASN A 510 20.49 10.17 2.69
CA ASN A 510 20.78 11.31 3.56
C ASN A 510 20.08 11.21 4.93
N PHE A 511 18.88 10.64 4.99
CA PHE A 511 18.21 10.32 6.25
C PHE A 511 19.04 9.35 7.09
N LEU A 512 19.51 8.25 6.49
CA LEU A 512 20.30 7.24 7.18
C LEU A 512 21.71 7.73 7.57
N LYS A 513 22.44 8.36 6.64
CA LYS A 513 23.88 8.66 6.81
C LYS A 513 24.16 10.05 7.40
N LYS A 514 23.31 11.03 7.11
CA LYS A 514 23.53 12.43 7.53
C LYS A 514 22.59 12.84 8.67
N GLY A 515 21.71 11.94 9.13
CA GLY A 515 20.69 12.26 10.12
C GLY A 515 19.75 13.37 9.63
N THR A 516 19.46 13.42 8.33
CA THR A 516 18.54 14.43 7.78
C THR A 516 17.15 14.17 8.34
N CYS A 517 16.51 15.20 8.90
CA CYS A 517 15.13 15.08 9.37
C CYS A 517 14.19 15.10 8.17
N LEU A 518 13.40 14.03 7.98
CA LEU A 518 12.48 13.90 6.86
C LEU A 518 11.03 14.06 7.31
N PRO A 519 10.18 14.71 6.47
CA PRO A 519 8.75 14.83 6.75
C PRO A 519 8.06 13.45 6.75
N PRO A 520 6.81 13.37 7.26
CA PRO A 520 5.95 12.20 7.12
C PRO A 520 5.73 11.89 5.65
N GLY A 521 6.25 10.77 5.18
CA GLY A 521 6.25 10.43 3.76
C GLY A 521 6.57 8.98 3.49
N MET A 522 6.34 8.60 2.23
CA MET A 522 6.72 7.32 1.65
C MET A 522 7.77 7.55 0.57
N PHE A 523 8.73 6.63 0.50
CA PHE A 523 9.92 6.73 -0.34
C PHE A 523 10.06 5.44 -1.13
N HIS A 524 9.93 5.53 -2.44
CA HIS A 524 10.18 4.44 -3.38
C HIS A 524 10.66 5.04 -4.70
N PRO A 525 11.72 4.49 -5.32
CA PRO A 525 12.45 3.27 -4.93
C PRO A 525 13.76 3.56 -4.18
N PHE A 526 14.11 2.74 -3.20
CA PHE A 526 15.40 2.76 -2.50
C PHE A 526 16.16 1.43 -2.65
N LYS A 527 17.14 1.39 -3.57
CA LYS A 527 17.91 0.18 -3.91
C LYS A 527 19.34 0.25 -3.37
N TRP A 528 19.53 0.04 -2.06
CA TRP A 528 20.84 0.14 -1.40
C TRP A 528 21.91 -0.76 -2.05
N GLU A 529 21.52 -1.86 -2.69
CA GLU A 529 22.40 -2.83 -3.35
C GLU A 529 23.21 -2.24 -4.52
N LYS A 530 22.74 -1.12 -5.10
CA LYS A 530 23.48 -0.38 -6.14
C LYS A 530 24.59 0.50 -5.56
N PHE A 531 24.60 0.72 -4.25
CA PHE A 531 25.65 1.46 -3.56
C PHE A 531 26.61 0.46 -2.93
N LYS A 532 27.88 0.51 -3.35
CA LYS A 532 28.94 -0.23 -2.64
C LYS A 532 28.85 0.16 -1.16
N SER A 533 28.81 -0.84 -0.27
CA SER A 533 28.94 -0.61 1.17
C SER A 533 30.12 0.35 1.39
N PRO A 534 30.04 1.31 2.34
CA PRO A 534 31.26 1.91 2.86
C PRO A 534 32.22 0.75 3.19
N LYS A 535 33.40 0.79 2.59
CA LYS A 535 34.44 -0.21 2.83
C LYS A 535 34.93 -0.13 4.26
#